data_AF-F9QA56-F1
#
_entry.id   AF-F9QA56-F1
#
_cell.length_a   1.000
_cell.length_b   1.000
_cell.length_c   1.000
_cell.angle_alpha   90.00
_cell.angle_beta   90.00
_cell.angle_gamma   90.00
#
_symmetry.space_group_name_H-M   'P 1'
#
loop_
_entity.id
_entity.type
_entity.pdbx_description
1 polymer ?
#
loop_
_entity_poly.entity_id
_entity_poly.type
_entity_poly.pdbx_seq_one_letter_code
_entity_poly.pdbx_strand_id
1 'polypeptide(L)'
;MPCRKQERSIDASATKNHLLLNNFVAMQKRMEHYQKSTERPYLHLVDGGLTDNSGLASLLDMSNLLSMRKLYADLKNYNLRNIIVVNVNAQNERTSDIDKSADIPGIKDVVNTVINVPIDKATESTVLRSQKFADQWNAYAKRKKGTKIKIYFVNLSLKNLPEGQLKNDVLNIGTSFYLPESDVDKLREAARILLEQSKEYHAALKALQ
;
A
#
# COMPACT_ATOMS: atom_id res chain seq x y z
N MET A 1 50.16 17.98 14.29
CA MET A 1 48.82 17.85 14.91
C MET A 1 47.80 17.58 13.82
N PRO A 2 47.19 16.39 13.73
CA PRO A 2 46.04 16.17 12.85
C PRO A 2 44.73 16.22 13.63
N CYS A 3 43.76 16.96 13.10
CA CYS A 3 42.42 17.14 13.65
C CYS A 3 41.58 15.87 13.37
N ARG A 4 41.18 15.16 14.43
CA ARG A 4 40.38 13.93 14.37
C ARG A 4 38.90 14.33 14.29
N LYS A 5 38.28 14.22 13.11
CA LYS A 5 36.82 14.36 12.98
C LYS A 5 36.16 13.15 13.65
N GLN A 6 35.35 13.43 14.67
CA GLN A 6 34.56 12.45 15.42
C GLN A 6 33.21 12.31 14.70
N GLU A 7 33.02 11.23 13.94
CA GLU A 7 31.71 10.89 13.36
C GLU A 7 30.77 10.44 14.49
N ARG A 8 29.73 11.24 14.76
CA ARG A 8 28.59 10.83 15.59
C ARG A 8 27.74 9.85 14.78
N SER A 9 27.83 8.56 15.09
CA SER A 9 26.83 7.58 14.70
C SER A 9 25.54 7.86 15.49
N ILE A 10 24.62 8.62 14.88
CA ILE A 10 23.27 8.79 15.42
C ILE A 10 22.59 7.42 15.35
N ASP A 11 22.34 6.83 16.52
CA ASP A 11 21.78 5.50 16.68
C ASP A 11 20.33 5.44 16.15
N ALA A 12 20.17 4.90 14.94
CA ALA A 12 18.90 4.73 14.25
C ALA A 12 17.87 3.89 15.04
N SER A 13 18.31 3.12 16.05
CA SER A 13 17.46 2.37 16.97
C SER A 13 16.68 3.31 17.92
N ALA A 14 17.37 4.28 18.51
CA ALA A 14 16.77 5.24 19.44
C ALA A 14 15.74 6.14 18.74
N THR A 15 16.04 6.58 17.51
CA THR A 15 15.14 7.42 16.70
C THR A 15 13.87 6.68 16.28
N LYS A 16 13.98 5.37 15.93
CA LYS A 16 12.81 4.52 15.61
C LYS A 16 11.89 4.32 16.80
N ASN A 17 12.46 4.06 17.98
CA ASN A 17 11.68 3.89 19.21
C ASN A 17 10.98 5.19 19.61
N HIS A 18 11.65 6.33 19.45
CA HIS A 18 11.06 7.65 19.70
C HIS A 18 9.93 7.97 18.72
N LEU A 19 10.09 7.65 17.43
CA LEU A 19 9.05 7.84 16.42
C LEU A 19 7.82 6.96 16.66
N LEU A 20 8.02 5.71 17.05
CA LEU A 20 6.93 4.79 17.42
C LEU A 20 6.17 5.28 18.65
N LEU A 21 6.88 5.72 19.69
CA LEU A 21 6.27 6.25 20.91
C LEU A 21 5.46 7.51 20.63
N ASN A 22 6.02 8.43 19.82
CA ASN A 22 5.34 9.67 19.44
C ASN A 22 4.08 9.40 18.62
N ASN A 23 4.12 8.43 17.70
CA ASN A 23 2.94 8.03 16.93
C ASN A 23 1.87 7.40 17.82
N PHE A 24 2.27 6.59 18.81
CA PHE A 24 1.33 5.98 19.74
C PHE A 24 0.66 7.03 20.65
N VAL A 25 1.44 7.99 21.16
CA VAL A 25 0.92 9.11 21.97
C VAL A 25 0.01 10.02 21.13
N ALA A 26 0.37 10.29 19.88
CA ALA A 26 -0.47 11.06 18.96
C ALA A 26 -1.79 10.35 18.65
N MET A 27 -1.75 9.02 18.49
CA MET A 27 -2.93 8.19 18.30
C MET A 27 -3.81 8.18 19.55
N GLN A 28 -3.24 8.02 20.75
CA GLN A 28 -3.97 8.11 22.01
C GLN A 28 -4.66 9.48 22.18
N LYS A 29 -3.94 10.59 21.93
CA LYS A 29 -4.55 11.93 21.99
C LYS A 29 -5.70 12.12 20.98
N ARG A 30 -5.58 11.54 19.79
CA ARG A 30 -6.69 11.50 18.81
C ARG A 30 -7.87 10.69 19.33
N MET A 31 -7.62 9.54 19.96
CA MET A 31 -8.67 8.69 20.54
C MET A 31 -9.36 9.34 21.74
N GLU A 32 -8.64 10.06 22.60
CA GLU A 32 -9.20 10.83 23.71
C GLU A 32 -10.24 11.86 23.24
N HIS A 33 -10.02 12.49 22.08
CA HIS A 33 -10.98 13.43 21.50
C HIS A 33 -12.30 12.78 21.06
N TYR A 34 -12.28 11.48 20.74
CA TYR A 34 -13.48 10.71 20.39
C TYR A 34 -14.21 10.15 21.62
N GLN A 35 -13.57 10.14 22.80
CA GLN A 35 -14.18 9.66 24.05
C GLN A 35 -15.03 10.75 24.73
N LYS A 36 -14.88 12.01 24.33
CA LYS A 36 -15.68 13.13 24.86
C LYS A 36 -17.01 13.27 24.11
N SER A 37 -17.95 12.36 24.38
CA SER A 37 -19.28 12.34 23.74
C SER A 37 -20.10 13.63 23.94
N THR A 38 -19.82 14.40 24.99
CA THR A 38 -20.44 15.70 25.26
C THR A 38 -19.90 16.85 24.39
N GLU A 39 -18.61 16.83 24.04
CA GLU A 39 -18.00 17.84 23.16
C GLU A 39 -18.14 17.48 21.67
N ARG A 40 -18.26 16.17 21.35
CA ARG A 40 -18.40 15.64 19.99
C ARG A 40 -19.46 14.53 19.94
N PRO A 41 -20.76 14.90 19.90
CA PRO A 41 -21.85 13.91 19.93
C PRO A 41 -22.00 13.11 18.63
N TYR A 42 -21.34 13.53 17.54
CA TYR A 42 -21.43 12.89 16.23
C TYR A 42 -20.05 12.46 15.73
N LEU A 43 -19.97 11.21 15.27
CA LEU A 43 -18.79 10.64 14.63
C LEU A 43 -18.97 10.67 13.11
N HIS A 44 -18.20 11.51 12.42
CA HIS A 44 -18.17 11.54 10.97
C HIS A 44 -17.13 10.54 10.46
N LEU A 45 -17.62 9.43 9.89
CA LEU A 45 -16.78 8.42 9.24
C LEU A 45 -16.75 8.70 7.75
N VAL A 46 -15.57 8.48 7.17
CA VAL A 46 -15.31 8.62 5.75
C VAL A 46 -14.87 7.23 5.25
N ASP A 47 -15.21 6.89 4.01
CA ASP A 47 -14.83 5.62 3.41
C ASP A 47 -13.30 5.44 3.41
N GLY A 48 -12.84 4.25 3.80
CA GLY A 48 -11.42 3.89 3.85
C GLY A 48 -10.74 3.99 2.50
N GLY A 49 -11.47 3.82 1.39
CA GLY A 49 -10.95 4.00 0.02
C GLY A 49 -10.43 5.41 -0.28
N LEU A 50 -10.85 6.43 0.49
CA LEU A 50 -10.34 7.80 0.40
C LEU A 50 -9.01 8.00 1.15
N THR A 51 -8.64 7.06 2.01
CA THR A 51 -7.44 7.10 2.85
C THR A 51 -6.39 6.05 2.45
N ASP A 52 -6.82 4.97 1.80
CA ASP A 52 -5.99 3.92 1.21
C ASP A 52 -6.80 3.16 0.15
N ASN A 53 -6.37 3.21 -1.11
CA ASN A 53 -7.05 2.52 -2.23
C ASN A 53 -6.63 1.03 -2.37
N SER A 54 -5.72 0.53 -1.52
CA SER A 54 -5.15 -0.82 -1.62
C SER A 54 -5.28 -1.66 -0.35
N GLY A 55 -5.78 -1.10 0.76
CA GLY A 55 -5.94 -1.79 2.05
C GLY A 55 -4.62 -2.25 2.71
N LEU A 56 -3.48 -1.81 2.19
CA LEU A 56 -2.15 -2.16 2.67
C LEU A 56 -1.81 -1.45 3.99
N ALA A 57 -2.43 -0.32 4.28
CA ALA A 57 -2.20 0.46 5.50
C ALA A 57 -2.58 -0.36 6.75
N SER A 58 -3.72 -1.04 6.74
CA SER A 58 -4.16 -1.86 7.87
C SER A 58 -3.23 -3.05 8.13
N LEU A 59 -2.72 -3.69 7.07
CA LEU A 59 -1.74 -4.78 7.18
C LEU A 59 -0.42 -4.28 7.78
N LEU A 60 0.03 -3.11 7.33
CA LEU A 60 1.24 -2.49 7.85
C LEU A 60 1.09 -2.05 9.30
N ASP A 61 -0.07 -1.53 9.71
CA ASP A 61 -0.32 -1.10 11.09
C ASP A 61 -0.29 -2.28 12.07
N MET A 62 -0.92 -3.40 11.72
CA MET A 62 -0.79 -4.64 12.51
C MET A 62 0.68 -5.09 12.64
N SER A 63 1.48 -4.94 11.57
CA SER A 63 2.90 -5.25 11.59
C SER A 63 3.76 -4.24 12.37
N ASN A 64 3.28 -3.00 12.57
CA ASN A 64 3.99 -2.00 13.38
C ASN A 64 3.71 -2.19 14.87
N LEU A 65 2.52 -2.67 15.23
CA LEU A 65 2.13 -2.97 16.60
C LEU A 65 2.91 -4.16 17.18
N LEU A 66 3.22 -5.16 16.35
CA LEU A 66 4.02 -6.32 16.73
C LEU A 66 5.44 -6.19 16.18
N SER A 67 6.48 -6.32 17.02
CA SER A 67 7.84 -6.32 16.46
C SER A 67 8.03 -7.50 15.50
N MET A 68 8.72 -7.28 14.37
CA MET A 68 9.00 -8.29 13.34
C MET A 68 9.53 -9.62 13.93
N ARG A 69 10.27 -9.56 15.04
CA ARG A 69 10.74 -10.74 15.77
C ARG A 69 9.60 -11.57 16.36
N LYS A 70 8.63 -10.94 17.03
CA LYS A 70 7.47 -11.61 17.62
C LYS A 70 6.59 -12.22 16.53
N LEU A 71 6.24 -11.42 15.52
CA LEU A 71 5.44 -11.88 14.39
C LEU A 71 6.09 -13.07 13.66
N TYR A 72 7.41 -13.04 13.44
CA TYR A 72 8.14 -14.17 12.84
C TYR A 72 8.12 -15.43 13.72
N ALA A 73 8.24 -15.28 15.05
CA ALA A 73 8.19 -16.41 15.97
C ALA A 73 6.78 -17.04 15.98
N ASP A 74 5.75 -16.22 16.02
CA ASP A 74 4.35 -16.66 16.02
C ASP A 74 4.02 -17.38 14.71
N LEU A 75 4.38 -16.79 13.55
CA LEU A 75 4.13 -17.40 12.24
C LEU A 75 4.91 -18.69 12.02
N LYS A 76 6.05 -18.88 12.69
CA LYS A 76 6.84 -20.12 12.61
C LYS A 76 6.09 -21.32 13.20
N ASN A 77 5.21 -21.09 14.18
CA ASN A 77 4.42 -22.16 14.80
C ASN A 77 3.38 -22.76 13.84
N TYR A 78 3.02 -22.04 12.78
CA TYR A 78 2.06 -22.48 11.77
C TYR A 78 2.71 -23.24 10.60
N ASN A 79 3.99 -23.60 10.70
CA ASN A 79 4.74 -24.33 9.67
C ASN A 79 4.74 -23.66 8.28
N LEU A 80 4.53 -22.35 8.25
CA LEU A 80 4.52 -21.54 7.02
C LEU A 80 5.92 -21.46 6.42
N ARG A 81 5.98 -21.46 5.08
CA ARG A 81 7.23 -21.33 4.32
C ARG A 81 7.22 -20.12 3.41
N ASN A 82 6.08 -19.86 2.78
CA ASN A 82 5.89 -18.78 1.83
C ASN A 82 4.63 -18.02 2.21
N ILE A 83 4.71 -16.69 2.22
CA ILE A 83 3.58 -15.78 2.32
C ILE A 83 3.61 -14.95 1.04
N ILE A 84 2.50 -14.94 0.31
CA ILE A 84 2.39 -14.21 -0.95
C ILE A 84 1.32 -13.14 -0.74
N VAL A 85 1.69 -11.89 -0.96
CA VAL A 85 0.79 -10.75 -0.90
C VAL A 85 0.69 -10.19 -2.31
N VAL A 86 -0.50 -10.28 -2.90
CA VAL A 86 -0.78 -9.72 -4.22
C VAL A 86 -1.57 -8.43 -4.03
N ASN A 87 -0.93 -7.30 -4.32
CA ASN A 87 -1.57 -6.00 -4.37
C ASN A 87 -1.95 -5.66 -5.81
N VAL A 88 -3.16 -5.17 -6.03
CA VAL A 88 -3.65 -4.75 -7.35
C VAL A 88 -4.20 -3.35 -7.27
N ASN A 89 -3.50 -2.39 -7.87
CA ASN A 89 -4.02 -1.03 -8.05
C ASN A 89 -4.88 -0.97 -9.32
N ALA A 90 -6.19 -0.84 -9.13
CA ALA A 90 -7.19 -0.74 -10.19
C ALA A 90 -7.75 0.68 -10.36
N GLN A 91 -7.01 1.70 -9.95
CA GLN A 91 -7.48 3.08 -10.04
C GLN A 91 -7.66 3.52 -11.49
N ASN A 92 -8.85 4.04 -11.77
CA ASN A 92 -9.21 4.58 -13.07
C ASN A 92 -8.49 5.90 -13.37
N GLU A 93 -8.17 6.12 -14.63
CA GLU A 93 -7.66 7.39 -15.18
C GLU A 93 -8.67 7.87 -16.22
N ARG A 94 -9.82 8.35 -15.74
CA ARG A 94 -10.75 9.08 -16.61
C ARG A 94 -9.98 10.29 -17.12
N THR A 95 -9.61 10.31 -18.41
CA THR A 95 -9.02 11.48 -19.04
C THR A 95 -10.01 12.62 -18.90
N SER A 96 -9.74 13.51 -17.96
CA SER A 96 -10.48 14.72 -17.81
C SER A 96 -10.01 15.69 -18.88
N ASP A 97 -10.86 16.03 -19.84
CA ASP A 97 -10.64 17.15 -20.77
C ASP A 97 -10.59 18.53 -20.05
N ILE A 98 -10.48 18.55 -18.72
CA ILE A 98 -10.36 19.73 -17.86
C ILE A 98 -9.12 20.57 -18.22
N ASP A 99 -8.04 19.95 -18.70
CA ASP A 99 -6.80 20.66 -19.07
C ASP A 99 -6.83 21.32 -20.46
N LYS A 100 -7.92 21.18 -21.24
CA LYS A 100 -7.99 21.66 -22.64
C LYS A 100 -8.87 22.90 -22.86
N SER A 101 -9.45 23.48 -21.81
CA SER A 101 -10.28 24.68 -21.93
C SER A 101 -9.95 25.70 -20.85
N ALA A 102 -10.01 26.99 -21.22
CA ALA A 102 -9.83 28.13 -20.30
C ALA A 102 -11.07 28.38 -19.42
N ASP A 103 -12.05 27.48 -19.42
CA ASP A 103 -13.24 27.57 -18.58
C ASP A 103 -12.95 27.13 -17.15
N ILE A 104 -13.55 27.85 -16.21
CA ILE A 104 -13.37 27.67 -14.76
C ILE A 104 -13.81 26.24 -14.39
N PRO A 105 -12.95 25.41 -13.77
CA PRO A 105 -13.30 24.05 -13.37
C PRO A 105 -14.55 24.05 -12.50
N GLY A 106 -15.49 23.14 -12.79
CA GLY A 106 -16.72 23.02 -12.01
C GLY A 106 -16.44 22.54 -10.58
N ILE A 107 -17.37 22.77 -9.65
CA ILE A 107 -17.26 22.34 -8.24
C ILE A 107 -16.99 20.83 -8.13
N LYS A 108 -17.57 20.01 -9.03
CA LYS A 108 -17.36 18.55 -9.08
C LYS A 108 -15.92 18.18 -9.45
N ASP A 109 -15.27 18.97 -10.28
CA ASP A 109 -13.94 18.71 -10.82
C ASP A 109 -12.85 19.05 -9.79
N VAL A 110 -13.06 20.13 -9.03
CA VAL A 110 -12.23 20.48 -7.86
C VAL A 110 -12.35 19.41 -6.78
N VAL A 111 -13.56 18.91 -6.50
CA VAL A 111 -13.78 17.84 -5.52
C VAL A 111 -13.08 16.53 -5.94
N ASN A 112 -13.18 16.14 -7.22
CA ASN A 112 -12.49 14.95 -7.73
C ASN A 112 -10.96 15.09 -7.63
N THR A 113 -10.40 16.25 -7.97
CA THR A 113 -8.94 16.50 -7.89
C THR A 113 -8.45 16.48 -6.44
N VAL A 114 -9.20 17.09 -5.52
CA VAL A 114 -8.90 17.11 -4.08
C VAL A 114 -9.00 15.72 -3.46
N ILE A 115 -9.87 14.84 -3.99
CA ILE A 115 -9.99 13.45 -3.56
C ILE A 115 -8.85 12.60 -4.13
N ASN A 116 -8.57 12.70 -5.43
CA ASN A 116 -7.64 11.81 -6.13
C ASN A 116 -6.17 12.04 -5.74
N VAL A 117 -5.73 13.30 -5.61
CA VAL A 117 -4.30 13.62 -5.36
C VAL A 117 -3.79 13.10 -4.00
N PRO A 118 -4.52 13.24 -2.88
CA PRO A 118 -4.12 12.64 -1.61
C PRO A 118 -4.13 11.10 -1.65
N ILE A 119 -5.10 10.49 -2.34
CA ILE A 119 -5.20 9.03 -2.49
C ILE A 119 -4.00 8.46 -3.23
N ASP A 120 -3.59 9.09 -4.34
CA ASP A 120 -2.43 8.67 -5.14
C ASP A 120 -1.16 8.61 -4.28
N LYS A 121 -0.86 9.69 -3.56
CA LYS A 121 0.34 9.80 -2.73
C LYS A 121 0.30 8.83 -1.53
N ALA A 122 -0.86 8.67 -0.90
CA ALA A 122 -1.04 7.73 0.19
C ALA A 122 -0.84 6.29 -0.29
N THR A 123 -1.43 5.92 -1.43
CA THR A 123 -1.33 4.58 -2.01
C THR A 123 0.10 4.24 -2.42
N GLU A 124 0.79 5.15 -3.13
CA GLU A 124 2.18 4.94 -3.54
C GLU A 124 3.12 4.77 -2.34
N SER A 125 3.00 5.65 -1.33
CA SER A 125 3.82 5.57 -0.12
C SER A 125 3.58 4.26 0.67
N THR A 126 2.35 3.75 0.65
CA THR A 126 1.96 2.51 1.33
C THR A 126 2.47 1.27 0.59
N VAL A 127 2.42 1.27 -0.75
CA VAL A 127 3.03 0.23 -1.59
C VAL A 127 4.54 0.15 -1.35
N LEU A 128 5.25 1.29 -1.38
CA LEU A 128 6.69 1.35 -1.11
C LEU A 128 7.05 0.84 0.28
N ARG A 129 6.22 1.17 1.29
CA ARG A 129 6.40 0.68 2.66
C ARG A 129 6.19 -0.83 2.76
N SER A 130 5.20 -1.38 2.04
CA SER A 130 4.92 -2.81 1.96
C SER A 130 6.06 -3.59 1.31
N GLN A 131 6.60 -3.08 0.20
CA GLN A 131 7.79 -3.63 -0.44
C GLN A 131 8.98 -3.66 0.54
N LYS A 132 9.27 -2.52 1.20
CA LYS A 132 10.34 -2.43 2.20
C LYS A 132 10.14 -3.40 3.36
N PHE A 133 8.89 -3.62 3.79
CA PHE A 133 8.59 -4.59 4.84
C PHE A 133 8.93 -6.02 4.39
N ALA A 134 8.50 -6.42 3.18
CA ALA A 134 8.83 -7.73 2.61
C ALA A 134 10.35 -7.94 2.49
N ASP A 135 11.08 -6.91 2.03
CA ASP A 135 12.54 -6.97 1.91
C ASP A 135 13.22 -7.14 3.28
N GLN A 136 12.81 -6.35 4.27
CA GLN A 136 13.34 -6.44 5.63
C GLN A 136 13.03 -7.79 6.28
N TRP A 137 11.82 -8.30 6.07
CA TRP A 137 11.41 -9.63 6.51
C TRP A 137 12.30 -10.72 5.92
N ASN A 138 12.50 -10.70 4.60
CA ASN A 138 13.33 -11.69 3.91
C ASN A 138 14.79 -11.63 4.35
N ALA A 139 15.33 -10.43 4.58
CA ALA A 139 16.67 -10.24 5.14
C ALA A 139 16.77 -10.75 6.59
N TYR A 140 15.71 -10.59 7.39
CA TYR A 140 15.63 -11.16 8.74
C TYR A 140 15.56 -12.69 8.70
N ALA A 141 14.67 -13.26 7.88
CA ALA A 141 14.49 -14.70 7.71
C ALA A 141 15.76 -15.40 7.23
N LYS A 142 16.53 -14.77 6.32
CA LYS A 142 17.79 -15.32 5.78
C LYS A 142 18.80 -15.66 6.88
N ARG A 143 18.82 -14.87 7.96
CA ARG A 143 19.72 -15.00 9.13
C ARG A 143 19.26 -16.05 10.15
N LYS A 144 18.06 -16.62 10.00
CA LYS A 144 17.51 -17.63 10.92
C LYS A 144 17.90 -19.05 10.50
N LYS A 145 18.06 -19.91 11.51
CA LYS A 145 18.26 -21.36 11.34
C LYS A 145 16.91 -22.07 11.19
N GLY A 146 16.90 -23.19 10.46
CA GLY A 146 15.70 -24.00 10.20
C GLY A 146 14.81 -23.41 9.11
N THR A 147 13.53 -23.78 9.12
CA THR A 147 12.52 -23.33 8.15
C THR A 147 12.44 -21.80 8.11
N LYS A 148 12.57 -21.25 6.89
CA LYS A 148 12.54 -19.81 6.64
C LYS A 148 11.19 -19.44 6.05
N ILE A 149 10.56 -18.42 6.60
CA ILE A 149 9.35 -17.83 6.03
C ILE A 149 9.78 -16.72 5.08
N LYS A 150 9.49 -16.87 3.79
CA LYS A 150 9.71 -15.83 2.79
C LYS A 150 8.41 -15.09 2.49
N ILE A 151 8.50 -13.77 2.32
CA ILE A 151 7.40 -12.95 1.83
C ILE A 151 7.67 -12.59 0.37
N TYR A 152 6.68 -12.79 -0.48
CA TYR A 152 6.65 -12.33 -1.86
C TYR A 152 5.59 -11.25 -1.96
N PHE A 153 6.01 -10.01 -2.22
CA PHE A 153 5.09 -8.89 -2.45
C PHE A 153 4.98 -8.68 -3.96
N VAL A 154 3.83 -9.02 -4.53
CA VAL A 154 3.51 -8.89 -5.94
C VAL A 154 2.64 -7.64 -6.08
N ASN A 155 3.17 -6.58 -6.68
CA ASN A 155 2.44 -5.33 -6.86
C ASN A 155 2.10 -5.13 -8.33
N LEU A 156 0.81 -5.15 -8.65
CA LEU A 156 0.27 -4.96 -9.98
C LEU A 156 -0.48 -3.63 -10.05
N SER A 157 -0.48 -3.00 -11.22
CA SER A 157 -1.23 -1.78 -11.49
C SER A 157 -1.77 -1.81 -12.91
N LEU A 158 -3.03 -1.46 -13.11
CA LEU A 158 -3.60 -1.33 -14.46
C LEU A 158 -2.82 -0.29 -15.30
N LYS A 159 -2.22 0.71 -14.64
CA LYS A 159 -1.37 1.72 -15.30
C LYS A 159 -0.09 1.13 -15.91
N ASN A 160 0.35 -0.04 -15.46
CA ASN A 160 1.55 -0.72 -15.96
C ASN A 160 1.28 -1.58 -17.20
N LEU A 161 0.03 -1.64 -17.68
CA LEU A 161 -0.28 -2.32 -18.93
C LEU A 161 0.50 -1.68 -20.10
N PRO A 162 0.85 -2.48 -21.13
CA PRO A 162 1.34 -1.94 -22.39
C PRO A 162 0.37 -0.91 -22.98
N GLU A 163 0.91 0.13 -23.62
CA GLU A 163 0.09 1.12 -24.31
C GLU A 163 -0.77 0.45 -25.39
N GLY A 164 -2.05 0.82 -25.45
CA GLY A 164 -3.00 0.26 -26.40
C GLY A 164 -4.46 0.33 -25.94
N GLN A 165 -5.36 -0.20 -26.77
CA GLN A 165 -6.80 -0.13 -26.52
C GLN A 165 -7.19 -0.79 -25.18
N LEU A 166 -6.57 -1.93 -24.85
CA LEU A 166 -6.86 -2.64 -23.60
C LEU A 166 -6.60 -1.76 -22.36
N LYS A 167 -5.45 -1.08 -22.31
CA LYS A 167 -5.09 -0.17 -21.21
C LYS A 167 -6.08 0.98 -21.11
N ASN A 168 -6.41 1.61 -22.25
CA ASN A 168 -7.37 2.70 -22.30
C ASN A 168 -8.75 2.25 -21.82
N ASP A 169 -9.21 1.09 -22.26
CA ASP A 169 -10.51 0.55 -21.87
C ASP A 169 -10.58 0.30 -20.37
N VAL A 170 -9.62 -0.44 -19.80
CA VAL A 170 -9.67 -0.82 -18.39
C VAL A 170 -9.46 0.36 -17.43
N LEU A 171 -8.66 1.35 -17.81
CA LEU A 171 -8.47 2.58 -17.01
C LEU A 171 -9.69 3.51 -17.07
N ASN A 172 -10.61 3.32 -18.00
CA ASN A 172 -11.82 4.13 -18.18
C ASN A 172 -13.11 3.40 -17.79
N ILE A 173 -13.04 2.18 -17.27
CA ILE A 173 -14.21 1.45 -16.75
C ILE A 173 -14.90 2.33 -15.69
N GLY A 174 -16.21 2.51 -15.81
CA GLY A 174 -16.93 3.40 -14.93
C GLY A 174 -17.12 2.86 -13.51
N THR A 175 -17.26 3.76 -12.54
CA THR A 175 -17.75 3.43 -11.20
C THR A 175 -19.26 3.16 -11.28
N SER A 176 -19.61 1.88 -11.43
CA SER A 176 -20.99 1.42 -11.62
C SER A 176 -21.22 0.15 -10.80
N PHE A 177 -22.45 -0.04 -10.31
CA PHE A 177 -22.87 -1.30 -9.68
C PHE A 177 -23.06 -2.44 -10.69
N TYR A 178 -22.96 -2.14 -11.97
CA TYR A 178 -23.01 -3.09 -13.07
C TYR A 178 -21.72 -3.02 -13.90
N LEU A 179 -21.12 -4.18 -14.15
CA LEU A 179 -19.93 -4.34 -14.97
C LEU A 179 -20.27 -5.26 -16.16
N PRO A 180 -20.28 -4.75 -17.40
CA PRO A 180 -20.57 -5.56 -18.59
C PRO A 180 -19.59 -6.73 -18.74
N GLU A 181 -20.05 -7.86 -19.29
CA GLU A 181 -19.19 -9.04 -19.52
C GLU A 181 -17.93 -8.70 -20.34
N SER A 182 -18.06 -7.82 -21.34
CA SER A 182 -16.93 -7.36 -22.14
C SER A 182 -15.84 -6.69 -21.31
N ASP A 183 -16.22 -5.94 -20.27
CA ASP A 183 -15.25 -5.26 -19.40
C ASP A 183 -14.63 -6.23 -18.39
N VAL A 184 -15.39 -7.25 -17.96
CA VAL A 184 -14.83 -8.36 -17.17
C VAL A 184 -13.76 -9.10 -17.97
N ASP A 185 -13.99 -9.40 -19.24
CA ASP A 185 -13.03 -10.10 -20.08
C ASP A 185 -11.77 -9.27 -20.34
N LYS A 186 -11.90 -7.95 -20.53
CA LYS A 186 -10.75 -7.04 -20.60
C LYS A 186 -9.96 -7.03 -19.30
N LEU A 187 -10.61 -7.02 -18.14
CA LEU A 187 -9.92 -7.08 -16.84
C LEU A 187 -9.20 -8.42 -16.63
N ARG A 188 -9.77 -9.54 -17.09
CA ARG A 188 -9.11 -10.86 -17.06
C ARG A 188 -7.86 -10.87 -17.94
N GLU A 189 -7.96 -10.33 -19.15
CA GLU A 189 -6.82 -10.24 -20.07
C GLU A 189 -5.73 -9.31 -19.52
N ALA A 190 -6.12 -8.15 -18.96
CA ALA A 190 -5.20 -7.26 -18.27
C ALA A 190 -4.48 -7.95 -17.12
N ALA A 191 -5.20 -8.70 -16.28
CA ALA A 191 -4.60 -9.46 -15.18
C ALA A 191 -3.59 -10.49 -15.69
N ARG A 192 -3.92 -11.22 -16.76
CA ARG A 192 -3.00 -12.19 -17.39
C ARG A 192 -1.70 -11.53 -17.81
N ILE A 193 -1.78 -10.42 -18.55
CA ILE A 193 -0.60 -9.67 -19.03
C ILE A 193 0.24 -9.16 -17.85
N LEU A 194 -0.38 -8.54 -16.85
CA LEU A 194 0.33 -7.99 -15.70
C LEU A 194 1.03 -9.08 -14.87
N LEU A 195 0.39 -10.22 -14.68
CA LEU A 195 0.98 -11.37 -13.99
C LEU A 195 2.15 -11.97 -14.78
N GLU A 196 2.00 -12.14 -16.10
CA GLU A 196 3.06 -12.63 -16.98
C GLU A 196 4.29 -11.71 -17.01
N GLN A 197 4.11 -10.40 -16.82
CA GLN A 197 5.21 -9.43 -16.77
C GLN A 197 5.86 -9.33 -15.38
N SER A 198 5.18 -9.75 -14.31
CA SER A 198 5.66 -9.59 -12.94
C SER A 198 6.73 -10.64 -12.58
N LYS A 199 7.97 -10.16 -12.36
CA LYS A 199 9.08 -11.00 -11.88
C LYS A 199 8.81 -11.54 -10.48
N GLU A 200 8.17 -10.74 -9.63
CA GLU A 200 7.80 -11.09 -8.26
C GLU A 200 6.77 -12.22 -8.25
N TYR A 201 5.79 -12.17 -9.16
CA TYR A 201 4.81 -13.24 -9.34
C TYR A 201 5.47 -14.55 -9.77
N HIS A 202 6.36 -14.52 -10.77
CA HIS A 202 7.11 -15.71 -11.19
C HIS A 202 7.97 -16.28 -10.07
N ALA A 203 8.60 -15.41 -9.26
CA ALA A 203 9.38 -15.84 -8.11
C ALA A 203 8.50 -16.48 -7.02
N ALA A 204 7.27 -15.98 -6.83
CA ALA A 204 6.29 -16.56 -5.92
C ALA A 204 5.79 -17.92 -6.41
N LEU A 205 5.44 -18.05 -7.70
CA LEU A 205 5.03 -19.32 -8.31
C LEU A 205 6.10 -20.39 -8.18
N LYS A 206 7.36 -20.06 -8.50
CA LYS A 206 8.49 -21.00 -8.37
C LYS A 206 8.69 -21.48 -6.92
N ALA A 207 8.26 -20.70 -5.94
CA ALA A 207 8.38 -21.06 -4.53
C ALA A 207 7.26 -21.99 -4.03
N LEU A 208 6.17 -22.12 -4.80
CA LEU A 208 5.04 -22.99 -4.51
C LEU A 208 5.14 -24.37 -5.19
N GLN A 209 5.97 -24.49 -6.22
CA GLN A 209 6.31 -25.73 -6.92
C GLN A 209 7.34 -26.54 -6.13
#